data_AF-A0A2K4FWC9-F1
#
_entry.id   AF-A0A2K4FWC9-F1
#
_cell.length_a   1.000
_cell.length_b   1.000
_cell.length_c   1.000
_cell.angle_alpha   90.00
_cell.angle_beta   90.00
_cell.angle_gamma   90.00
#
_symmetry.space_group_name_H-M   'P 1'
#
loop_
_entity.id
_entity.type
_entity.pdbx_description
1 polymer ?
#
loop_
_entity_poly.entity_id
_entity_poly.type
_entity_poly.pdbx_seq_one_letter_code
_entity_poly.pdbx_strand_id
1 'polypeptide(L)'
;MRPDKHNLSTLSAATLAVHGGNVADVTSGAVRTPLVMANSYLLPEDPATMDWSSPDGLVYTRNQGHNQVCLEKKLAALEGCEDAVVFATGVAALHSVFFSFLKSGDHVIVSDITYQAVWRLFAELLPERYGIEATFVDVGDLESVRNAIRPNTKLIHTETIANPTTKVADIAALAEIAHAHGALISVDATFTPPPFFRASQHGVDFVIHSLTKYINGHGDAMGGVVIGSNPLINKIKNDALVDLGATISPFNAWMIMRGSVTLPLRLKQLLNTAEKLAQFLDSDDRIAYVYY
;
A
#
# COMPACT_ATOMS: atom_id res chain seq x y z
N MET A 1 7.03 -7.24 28.96
CA MET A 1 7.55 -8.34 28.11
C MET A 1 8.90 -7.90 27.53
N ARG A 2 9.92 -8.76 27.46
CA ARG A 2 11.22 -8.41 26.86
C ARG A 2 11.05 -8.28 25.34
N PRO A 3 11.57 -7.23 24.68
CA PRO A 3 11.51 -7.13 23.22
C PRO A 3 12.24 -8.30 22.55
N ASP A 4 11.57 -8.93 21.58
CA ASP A 4 12.09 -10.03 20.80
C ASP A 4 11.87 -9.77 19.30
N LYS A 5 12.96 -9.73 18.52
CA LYS A 5 12.89 -9.51 17.08
C LYS A 5 12.20 -10.62 16.31
N HIS A 6 12.05 -11.81 16.91
CA HIS A 6 11.34 -12.94 16.35
C HIS A 6 9.85 -12.95 16.70
N ASN A 7 9.42 -12.10 17.65
CA ASN A 7 8.02 -11.89 17.98
C ASN A 7 7.69 -10.39 17.86
N LEU A 8 7.21 -10.00 16.67
CA LEU A 8 6.97 -8.60 16.30
C LEU A 8 5.96 -7.90 17.23
N SER A 9 5.02 -8.64 17.83
CA SER A 9 4.02 -8.10 18.78
C SER A 9 4.65 -7.52 20.06
N THR A 10 5.89 -7.88 20.35
CA THR A 10 6.63 -7.41 21.54
C THR A 10 7.41 -6.12 21.29
N LEU A 11 7.44 -5.64 20.04
CA LEU A 11 8.29 -4.53 19.62
C LEU A 11 7.52 -3.21 19.63
N SER A 12 8.19 -2.16 20.09
CA SER A 12 7.70 -0.79 19.86
C SER A 12 7.75 -0.43 18.37
N ALA A 13 6.96 0.54 17.93
CA ALA A 13 6.97 1.01 16.55
C ALA A 13 8.38 1.47 16.09
N ALA A 14 9.15 2.12 16.97
CA ALA A 14 10.51 2.55 16.65
C ALA A 14 11.45 1.34 16.47
N THR A 15 11.34 0.33 17.32
CA THR A 15 12.12 -0.92 17.19
C THR A 15 11.73 -1.68 15.93
N LEU A 16 10.44 -1.74 15.62
CA LEU A 16 9.89 -2.38 14.42
C LEU A 16 10.35 -1.68 13.14
N ALA A 17 10.42 -0.35 13.11
CA ALA A 17 10.99 0.40 11.99
C ALA A 17 12.45 0.03 11.70
N VAL A 18 13.24 -0.26 12.73
CA VAL A 18 14.65 -0.66 12.57
C VAL A 18 14.78 -2.14 12.16
N HIS A 19 14.02 -3.03 12.80
CA HIS A 19 14.26 -4.48 12.77
C HIS A 19 13.19 -5.31 12.08
N GLY A 20 11.95 -4.82 11.95
CA GLY A 20 10.86 -5.52 11.28
C GLY A 20 11.24 -5.93 9.86
N GLY A 21 11.07 -7.21 9.55
CA GLY A 21 11.42 -7.80 8.25
C GLY A 21 12.93 -7.91 7.95
N ASN A 22 13.82 -7.43 8.83
CA ASN A 22 15.26 -7.44 8.59
C ASN A 22 15.89 -8.77 9.02
N VAL A 23 16.44 -9.51 8.06
CA VAL A 23 17.19 -10.75 8.29
C VAL A 23 18.65 -10.50 7.90
N ALA A 24 19.59 -10.97 8.74
CA ALA A 24 21.01 -10.89 8.43
C ALA A 24 21.32 -11.79 7.23
N ASP A 25 22.16 -11.32 6.32
CA ASP A 25 22.57 -12.11 5.17
C ASP A 25 23.38 -13.34 5.61
N VAL A 26 22.95 -14.52 5.18
CA VAL A 26 23.56 -15.80 5.58
C VAL A 26 24.90 -16.04 4.89
N THR A 27 25.16 -15.37 3.76
CA THR A 27 26.38 -15.57 2.97
C THR A 27 27.55 -14.74 3.51
N SER A 28 27.31 -13.44 3.74
CA SER A 28 28.34 -12.45 4.11
C SER A 28 28.30 -12.04 5.58
N GLY A 29 27.21 -12.34 6.30
CA GLY A 29 26.97 -11.84 7.66
C GLY A 29 26.55 -10.37 7.72
N ALA A 30 26.23 -9.73 6.57
CA ALA A 30 25.76 -8.36 6.53
C ALA A 30 24.46 -8.20 7.34
N VAL A 31 24.46 -7.25 8.28
CA VAL A 31 23.31 -7.01 9.16
C VAL A 31 22.13 -6.39 8.42
N ARG A 32 22.41 -5.51 7.46
CA ARG A 32 21.42 -4.92 6.57
C ARG A 32 21.33 -5.74 5.30
N THR A 33 20.12 -5.85 4.76
CA THR A 33 19.87 -6.50 3.46
C THR A 33 20.83 -5.94 2.39
N PRO A 34 21.70 -6.77 1.80
CA PRO A 34 22.54 -6.37 0.68
C PRO A 34 21.72 -5.92 -0.51
N LEU A 35 22.30 -5.09 -1.37
CA LEU A 35 21.73 -4.78 -2.67
C LEU A 35 22.03 -5.93 -3.64
N VAL A 36 21.00 -6.67 -4.04
CA VAL A 36 21.10 -7.79 -4.99
C VAL A 36 20.56 -7.32 -6.35
N MET A 37 21.46 -6.87 -7.22
CA MET A 37 21.15 -6.44 -8.60
C MET A 37 21.09 -7.62 -9.59
N ALA A 38 20.63 -8.78 -9.14
CA ALA A 38 20.41 -9.93 -10.01
C ALA A 38 19.09 -9.77 -10.77
N ASN A 39 19.04 -10.21 -12.02
CA ASN A 39 17.78 -10.41 -12.74
C ASN A 39 17.29 -11.86 -12.63
N SER A 40 18.20 -12.82 -12.73
CA SER A 40 17.95 -14.26 -12.64
C SER A 40 18.60 -14.86 -11.41
N TYR A 41 17.97 -15.88 -10.85
CA TYR A 41 18.44 -16.63 -9.70
C TYR A 41 18.76 -18.08 -10.09
N LEU A 42 19.45 -18.79 -9.20
CA LEU A 42 19.83 -20.19 -9.43
C LEU A 42 18.57 -21.06 -9.55
N LEU A 43 18.46 -21.79 -10.66
CA LEU A 43 17.38 -22.73 -10.91
C LEU A 43 17.69 -24.10 -10.26
N PRO A 44 16.67 -24.91 -9.95
CA PRO A 44 16.85 -26.32 -9.62
C PRO A 44 17.54 -27.06 -10.77
N GLU A 45 18.16 -28.21 -10.44
CA GLU A 45 18.87 -29.05 -11.40
C GLU A 45 17.96 -29.55 -12.53
N ASP A 46 16.68 -29.86 -12.21
CA ASP A 46 15.64 -30.18 -13.18
C ASP A 46 14.54 -29.09 -13.21
N PRO A 47 14.54 -28.20 -14.21
CA PRO A 47 13.54 -27.14 -14.35
C PRO A 47 12.27 -27.59 -15.06
N ALA A 48 12.13 -28.85 -15.49
CA ALA A 48 11.01 -29.29 -16.33
C ALA A 48 9.63 -29.17 -15.65
N THR A 49 9.59 -29.14 -14.32
CA THR A 49 8.37 -29.00 -13.52
C THR A 49 8.16 -27.59 -12.97
N MET A 50 9.04 -26.64 -13.30
CA MET A 50 8.91 -25.28 -12.81
C MET A 50 7.81 -24.51 -13.51
N ASP A 51 7.05 -23.77 -12.73
CA ASP A 51 6.24 -22.66 -13.24
C ASP A 51 7.12 -21.41 -13.36
N TRP A 52 7.41 -21.02 -14.60
CA TRP A 52 8.23 -19.85 -14.95
C TRP A 52 7.57 -18.51 -14.60
N SER A 53 6.27 -18.53 -14.35
CA SER A 53 5.47 -17.36 -13.97
C SER A 53 5.13 -17.35 -12.48
N SER A 54 5.53 -18.38 -11.73
CA SER A 54 5.25 -18.43 -10.30
C SER A 54 5.90 -17.25 -9.57
N PRO A 55 5.17 -16.60 -8.64
CA PRO A 55 5.74 -15.65 -7.70
C PRO A 55 6.40 -16.35 -6.49
N ASP A 56 6.36 -17.69 -6.42
CA ASP A 56 6.93 -18.45 -5.32
C ASP A 56 8.42 -18.71 -5.54
N GLY A 57 9.23 -18.16 -4.63
CA GLY A 57 10.67 -18.33 -4.65
C GLY A 57 11.38 -17.38 -5.63
N LEU A 58 12.70 -17.46 -5.65
CA LEU A 58 13.53 -16.57 -6.44
C LEU A 58 13.92 -17.27 -7.73
N VAL A 59 13.30 -16.86 -8.84
CA VAL A 59 13.59 -17.35 -10.20
C VAL A 59 14.02 -16.20 -11.09
N TYR A 60 13.14 -15.20 -11.23
CA TYR A 60 13.37 -14.03 -12.05
C TYR A 60 12.74 -12.79 -11.41
N THR A 61 13.50 -11.69 -11.37
CA THR A 61 13.19 -10.49 -10.58
C THR A 61 11.90 -9.80 -10.98
N ARG A 62 11.43 -9.98 -12.21
CA ARG A 62 10.10 -9.51 -12.64
C ARG A 62 8.99 -10.10 -11.79
N ASN A 63 9.06 -11.41 -11.51
CA ASN A 63 8.07 -12.13 -10.72
C ASN A 63 8.32 -11.92 -9.23
N GLN A 64 9.59 -12.05 -8.79
CA GLN A 64 9.99 -11.80 -7.42
C GLN A 64 11.52 -11.67 -7.32
N GLY A 65 12.02 -10.79 -6.46
CA GLY A 65 13.46 -10.62 -6.22
C GLY A 65 13.80 -10.44 -4.75
N HIS A 66 15.07 -10.64 -4.39
CA HIS A 66 15.49 -10.66 -2.99
C HIS A 66 15.20 -9.35 -2.25
N ASN A 67 15.55 -8.20 -2.84
CA ASN A 67 15.29 -6.90 -2.22
C ASN A 67 13.79 -6.57 -2.15
N GLN A 68 12.99 -7.04 -3.10
CA GLN A 68 11.54 -6.90 -3.10
C GLN A 68 10.94 -7.68 -1.92
N VAL A 69 11.29 -8.96 -1.75
CA VAL A 69 10.82 -9.81 -0.65
C VAL A 69 11.19 -9.21 0.71
N CYS A 70 12.40 -8.69 0.86
CA CYS A 70 12.81 -8.03 2.10
C CYS A 70 11.98 -6.77 2.40
N LEU A 71 11.67 -5.98 1.37
CA LEU A 71 10.80 -4.80 1.51
C LEU A 71 9.36 -5.20 1.83
N GLU A 72 8.80 -6.20 1.16
CA GLU A 72 7.46 -6.75 1.42
C GLU A 72 7.32 -7.19 2.87
N LYS A 73 8.23 -8.03 3.36
CA LYS A 73 8.26 -8.50 4.76
C LYS A 73 8.35 -7.35 5.76
N LYS A 74 9.16 -6.33 5.44
CA LYS A 74 9.30 -5.14 6.28
C LYS A 74 8.00 -4.34 6.35
N LEU A 75 7.33 -4.13 5.22
CA LEU A 75 6.10 -3.35 5.14
C LEU A 75 4.92 -4.09 5.78
N ALA A 76 4.76 -5.39 5.52
CA ALA A 76 3.78 -6.24 6.20
C ALA A 76 3.97 -6.20 7.72
N ALA A 77 5.22 -6.29 8.19
CA ALA A 77 5.55 -6.18 9.60
C ALA A 77 5.16 -4.81 10.20
N LEU A 78 5.41 -3.70 9.49
CA LEU A 78 5.09 -2.35 9.99
C LEU A 78 3.58 -2.11 10.11
N GLU A 79 2.82 -2.58 9.12
CA GLU A 79 1.37 -2.52 9.09
C GLU A 79 0.72 -3.51 10.07
N GLY A 80 1.41 -4.61 10.40
CA GLY A 80 0.87 -5.68 11.24
C GLY A 80 -0.03 -6.65 10.47
N CYS A 81 0.25 -6.85 9.17
CA CYS A 81 -0.49 -7.76 8.29
C CYS A 81 0.32 -9.01 7.95
N GLU A 82 -0.36 -9.97 7.32
CA GLU A 82 0.24 -11.26 6.94
C GLU A 82 1.22 -11.15 5.79
N ASP A 83 0.90 -10.36 4.76
CA ASP A 83 1.71 -10.30 3.53
C ASP A 83 1.62 -8.94 2.84
N ALA A 84 2.56 -8.70 1.92
CA ALA A 84 2.61 -7.52 1.08
C ALA A 84 3.18 -7.86 -0.30
N VAL A 85 2.87 -7.00 -1.28
CA VAL A 85 3.46 -7.04 -2.62
C VAL A 85 3.86 -5.64 -3.07
N VAL A 86 5.07 -5.48 -3.64
CA VAL A 86 5.63 -4.18 -4.02
C VAL A 86 5.72 -3.96 -5.52
N PHE A 87 5.52 -2.71 -5.94
CA PHE A 87 5.48 -2.28 -7.33
C PHE A 87 6.33 -1.04 -7.59
N ALA A 88 6.57 -0.74 -8.86
CA ALA A 88 7.41 0.38 -9.29
C ALA A 88 6.90 1.76 -8.83
N THR A 89 5.59 1.92 -8.62
CA THR A 89 4.95 3.19 -8.18
C THR A 89 3.69 2.92 -7.36
N GLY A 90 3.19 3.93 -6.64
CA GLY A 90 1.89 3.86 -5.96
C GLY A 90 0.72 3.62 -6.92
N VAL A 91 0.76 4.20 -8.13
CA VAL A 91 -0.27 3.97 -9.17
C VAL A 91 -0.26 2.52 -9.63
N ALA A 92 0.91 1.90 -9.76
CA ALA A 92 1.00 0.48 -10.08
C ALA A 92 0.42 -0.39 -8.95
N ALA A 93 0.62 -0.02 -7.68
CA ALA A 93 0.00 -0.71 -6.56
C ALA A 93 -1.54 -0.59 -6.58
N LEU A 94 -2.07 0.61 -6.80
CA LEU A 94 -3.52 0.84 -6.98
C LEU A 94 -4.09 -0.01 -8.12
N HIS A 95 -3.47 0.08 -9.30
CA HIS A 95 -3.90 -0.67 -10.48
C HIS A 95 -3.81 -2.18 -10.25
N SER A 96 -2.82 -2.67 -9.49
CA SER A 96 -2.70 -4.11 -9.20
C SER A 96 -3.95 -4.68 -8.51
N VAL A 97 -4.54 -3.94 -7.57
CA VAL A 97 -5.80 -4.33 -6.91
C VAL A 97 -6.95 -4.33 -7.93
N PHE A 98 -7.08 -3.26 -8.71
CA PHE A 98 -8.18 -3.15 -9.68
C PHE A 98 -8.09 -4.24 -10.76
N PHE A 99 -6.90 -4.50 -11.27
CA PHE A 99 -6.64 -5.53 -12.27
C PHE A 99 -6.93 -6.94 -11.75
N SER A 100 -6.54 -7.25 -10.52
CA SER A 100 -6.71 -8.60 -9.95
C SER A 100 -8.15 -8.89 -9.52
N PHE A 101 -8.92 -7.89 -9.11
CA PHE A 101 -10.22 -8.10 -8.45
C PHE A 101 -11.43 -7.55 -9.20
N LEU A 102 -11.23 -6.82 -10.30
CA LEU A 102 -12.33 -6.31 -11.13
C LEU A 102 -12.27 -6.91 -12.53
N LYS A 103 -13.44 -7.07 -13.13
CA LYS A 103 -13.62 -7.48 -14.53
C LYS A 103 -14.76 -6.70 -15.16
N SER A 104 -14.90 -6.88 -16.47
CA SER A 104 -15.95 -6.24 -17.25
C SER A 104 -17.35 -6.49 -16.66
N GLY A 105 -18.13 -5.41 -16.51
CA GLY A 105 -19.44 -5.42 -15.88
C GLY A 105 -19.43 -5.28 -14.35
N ASP A 106 -18.27 -5.19 -13.69
CA ASP A 106 -18.20 -4.88 -12.26
C ASP A 106 -18.39 -3.38 -11.99
N HIS A 107 -18.79 -3.07 -10.77
CA HIS A 107 -18.98 -1.72 -10.26
C HIS A 107 -18.09 -1.44 -9.04
N VAL A 108 -17.61 -0.20 -8.92
CA VAL A 108 -16.79 0.28 -7.79
C VAL A 108 -17.40 1.54 -7.20
N ILE A 109 -17.34 1.69 -5.87
CA ILE A 109 -17.62 2.96 -5.20
C ILE A 109 -16.29 3.64 -4.89
N VAL A 110 -16.12 4.89 -5.29
CA VAL A 110 -14.89 5.67 -5.09
C VAL A 110 -15.22 6.95 -4.35
N SER A 111 -14.34 7.40 -3.45
CA SER A 111 -14.44 8.74 -2.86
C SER A 111 -14.47 9.83 -3.94
N ASP A 112 -15.39 10.78 -3.82
CA ASP A 112 -15.51 11.94 -4.69
C ASP A 112 -14.27 12.85 -4.65
N ILE A 113 -13.59 12.87 -3.50
CA ILE A 113 -12.26 13.43 -3.33
C ILE A 113 -11.27 12.27 -3.30
N THR A 114 -10.47 12.14 -4.36
CA THR A 114 -9.44 11.12 -4.48
C THR A 114 -8.26 11.59 -5.35
N TYR A 115 -7.13 10.88 -5.26
CA TYR A 115 -5.98 11.09 -6.11
C TYR A 115 -6.33 11.04 -7.60
N GLN A 116 -5.81 12.02 -8.35
CA GLN A 116 -6.12 12.20 -9.78
C GLN A 116 -5.93 10.94 -10.64
N ALA A 117 -4.96 10.08 -10.32
CA ALA A 117 -4.75 8.84 -11.09
C ALA A 117 -5.89 7.83 -10.88
N VAL A 118 -6.44 7.73 -9.66
CA VAL A 118 -7.61 6.89 -9.35
C VAL A 118 -8.83 7.45 -10.06
N TRP A 119 -9.06 8.77 -9.95
CA TRP A 119 -10.15 9.43 -10.66
C TRP A 119 -10.08 9.14 -12.16
N ARG A 120 -8.92 9.35 -12.79
CA ARG A 120 -8.75 9.12 -14.23
C ARG A 120 -8.96 7.65 -14.64
N LEU A 121 -8.52 6.70 -13.81
CA LEU A 121 -8.76 5.28 -14.07
C LEU A 121 -10.25 4.98 -14.10
N PHE A 122 -11.01 5.45 -13.11
CA PHE A 122 -12.43 5.09 -12.95
C PHE A 122 -13.42 5.99 -13.70
N ALA A 123 -13.06 7.23 -14.00
CA ALA A 123 -13.91 8.16 -14.75
C ALA A 123 -13.76 8.00 -16.27
N GLU A 124 -12.58 7.58 -16.74
CA GLU A 124 -12.26 7.53 -18.19
C GLU A 124 -11.86 6.12 -18.63
N LEU A 125 -10.72 5.63 -18.14
CA LEU A 125 -10.02 4.51 -18.79
C LEU A 125 -10.70 3.14 -18.58
N LEU A 126 -11.07 2.81 -17.35
CA LEU A 126 -11.64 1.51 -17.01
C LEU A 126 -13.08 1.34 -17.53
N PRO A 127 -13.95 2.38 -17.49
CA PRO A 127 -15.24 2.32 -18.18
C PRO A 127 -15.09 2.15 -19.69
N GLU A 128 -14.25 2.97 -20.35
CA GLU A 128 -14.10 2.96 -21.80
C GLU A 128 -13.50 1.64 -22.33
N ARG A 129 -12.47 1.12 -21.65
CA ARG A 129 -11.72 -0.05 -22.16
C ARG A 129 -12.26 -1.39 -21.69
N TYR A 130 -12.84 -1.42 -20.49
CA TYR A 130 -13.19 -2.67 -19.83
C TYR A 130 -14.63 -2.69 -19.33
N GLY A 131 -15.43 -1.63 -19.48
CA GLY A 131 -16.80 -1.61 -18.97
C GLY A 131 -16.88 -1.82 -17.45
N ILE A 132 -15.85 -1.36 -16.72
CA ILE A 132 -15.86 -1.32 -15.25
C ILE A 132 -16.33 0.08 -14.86
N GLU A 133 -17.49 0.15 -14.22
CA GLU A 133 -18.10 1.43 -13.85
C GLU A 133 -17.76 1.84 -12.43
N ALA A 134 -17.76 3.14 -12.16
CA ALA A 134 -17.63 3.67 -10.82
C ALA A 134 -18.72 4.68 -10.48
N THR A 135 -19.17 4.67 -9.23
CA THR A 135 -19.94 5.78 -8.64
C THR A 135 -19.04 6.53 -7.66
N PHE A 136 -18.86 7.82 -7.91
CA PHE A 136 -18.12 8.73 -7.03
C PHE A 136 -19.08 9.31 -5.99
N VAL A 137 -18.75 9.17 -4.71
CA VAL A 137 -19.59 9.64 -3.59
C VAL A 137 -18.78 10.27 -2.48
N ASP A 138 -19.43 11.15 -1.72
CA ASP A 138 -18.90 11.57 -0.43
C ASP A 138 -18.85 10.38 0.54
N VAL A 139 -17.65 9.84 0.79
CA VAL A 139 -17.45 8.72 1.72
C VAL A 139 -17.58 9.09 3.20
N GLY A 140 -17.63 10.38 3.52
CA GLY A 140 -17.99 10.88 4.85
C GLY A 140 -19.49 10.83 5.11
N ASP A 141 -20.31 10.76 4.05
CA ASP A 141 -21.73 10.48 4.13
C ASP A 141 -22.00 8.99 3.87
N LEU A 142 -22.05 8.22 4.97
CA LEU A 142 -22.23 6.77 4.92
C LEU A 142 -23.56 6.36 4.26
N GLU A 143 -24.61 7.19 4.31
CA GLU A 143 -25.88 6.89 3.63
C GLU A 143 -25.74 7.05 2.12
N SER A 144 -24.99 8.05 1.65
CA SER A 144 -24.63 8.17 0.23
C SER A 144 -23.86 6.96 -0.27
N VAL A 145 -22.95 6.41 0.55
CA VAL A 145 -22.23 5.16 0.21
C VAL A 145 -23.19 3.98 0.11
N ARG A 146 -24.09 3.79 1.09
CA ARG A 146 -25.11 2.72 1.06
C ARG A 146 -26.01 2.82 -0.18
N ASN A 147 -26.45 4.03 -0.52
CA ASN A 147 -27.32 4.26 -1.68
C ASN A 147 -26.61 4.04 -3.02
N ALA A 148 -25.28 4.12 -3.06
CA ALA A 148 -24.49 3.85 -4.27
C ALA A 148 -24.22 2.36 -4.51
N ILE A 149 -24.55 1.47 -3.56
CA ILE A 149 -24.39 0.03 -3.73
C ILE A 149 -25.30 -0.49 -4.84
N ARG A 150 -24.70 -1.24 -5.76
CA ARG A 150 -25.35 -2.00 -6.83
C ARG A 150 -25.11 -3.51 -6.67
N PRO A 151 -25.94 -4.39 -7.26
CA PRO A 151 -25.75 -5.85 -7.19
C PRO A 151 -24.39 -6.35 -7.73
N ASN A 152 -23.76 -5.58 -8.61
CA ASN A 152 -22.45 -5.87 -9.19
C ASN A 152 -21.30 -5.09 -8.52
N THR A 153 -21.52 -4.45 -7.36
CA THR A 153 -20.45 -3.73 -6.64
C THR A 153 -19.45 -4.72 -6.08
N LYS A 154 -18.16 -4.54 -6.42
CA LYS A 154 -17.07 -5.44 -6.00
C LYS A 154 -16.05 -4.79 -5.08
N LEU A 155 -15.93 -3.47 -5.12
CA LEU A 155 -14.92 -2.76 -4.38
C LEU A 155 -15.44 -1.40 -3.91
N ILE A 156 -15.10 -1.03 -2.68
CA ILE A 156 -15.11 0.35 -2.21
C ILE A 156 -13.64 0.80 -2.12
N HIS A 157 -13.33 1.94 -2.73
CA HIS A 157 -11.99 2.53 -2.70
C HIS A 157 -12.03 3.92 -2.07
N THR A 158 -11.15 4.16 -1.09
CA THR A 158 -11.05 5.45 -0.40
C THR A 158 -9.60 5.77 0.01
N GLU A 159 -9.39 6.98 0.50
CA GLU A 159 -8.17 7.41 1.18
C GLU A 159 -8.46 7.56 2.68
N THR A 160 -7.47 7.29 3.54
CA THR A 160 -7.65 7.59 4.99
C THR A 160 -7.80 9.10 5.22
N ILE A 161 -6.97 9.88 4.53
CA ILE A 161 -7.03 11.35 4.49
C ILE A 161 -6.96 11.73 3.02
N ALA A 162 -8.02 12.32 2.49
CA ALA A 162 -8.14 12.66 1.08
C ALA A 162 -7.31 13.90 0.72
N ASN A 163 -6.57 13.85 -0.38
CA ASN A 163 -5.89 15.00 -0.96
C ASN A 163 -6.76 15.65 -2.06
N PRO A 164 -6.94 16.99 -2.10
CA PRO A 164 -6.26 18.04 -1.32
C PRO A 164 -7.01 18.58 -0.10
N THR A 165 -8.21 18.09 0.20
CA THR A 165 -9.09 18.72 1.22
C THR A 165 -8.85 18.24 2.65
N THR A 166 -7.96 17.26 2.86
CA THR A 166 -7.67 16.60 4.15
C THR A 166 -8.89 15.95 4.81
N LYS A 167 -9.92 15.64 4.03
CA LYS A 167 -11.12 14.95 4.52
C LYS A 167 -10.75 13.56 5.06
N VAL A 168 -11.25 13.23 6.24
CA VAL A 168 -11.00 11.96 6.91
C VAL A 168 -12.16 10.99 6.68
N ALA A 169 -11.86 9.76 6.27
CA ALA A 169 -12.87 8.72 6.06
C ALA A 169 -13.03 7.83 7.31
N ASP A 170 -14.27 7.42 7.62
CA ASP A 170 -14.51 6.39 8.64
C ASP A 170 -14.25 5.00 8.04
N ILE A 171 -13.01 4.55 8.18
CA ILE A 171 -12.53 3.30 7.58
C ILE A 171 -13.29 2.08 8.10
N ALA A 172 -13.61 2.04 9.39
CA ALA A 172 -14.32 0.90 9.98
C ALA A 172 -15.74 0.81 9.45
N ALA A 173 -16.48 1.93 9.42
CA ALA A 173 -17.84 1.96 8.90
C ALA A 173 -17.90 1.61 7.41
N LEU A 174 -16.93 2.08 6.61
CA LEU A 174 -16.85 1.74 5.18
C LEU A 174 -16.56 0.25 4.96
N ALA A 175 -15.68 -0.35 5.77
CA ALA A 175 -15.41 -1.78 5.72
C ALA A 175 -16.67 -2.61 6.03
N GLU A 176 -17.40 -2.24 7.07
CA GLU A 176 -18.69 -2.87 7.41
C GLU A 176 -19.69 -2.79 6.25
N ILE A 177 -19.81 -1.63 5.59
CA ILE A 177 -20.70 -1.45 4.44
C ILE A 177 -20.27 -2.35 3.27
N ALA A 178 -18.98 -2.40 2.95
CA ALA A 178 -18.44 -3.22 1.87
C ALA A 178 -18.75 -4.70 2.10
N HIS A 179 -18.38 -5.22 3.28
CA HIS A 179 -18.52 -6.63 3.62
C HIS A 179 -19.98 -7.06 3.73
N ALA A 180 -20.88 -6.21 4.23
CA ALA A 180 -22.32 -6.47 4.29
C ALA A 180 -22.94 -6.74 2.89
N HIS A 181 -22.28 -6.29 1.82
CA HIS A 181 -22.73 -6.47 0.43
C HIS A 181 -21.81 -7.39 -0.39
N GLY A 182 -20.88 -8.09 0.26
CA GLY A 182 -19.92 -8.99 -0.42
C GLY A 182 -18.91 -8.27 -1.32
N ALA A 183 -18.68 -6.97 -1.09
CA ALA A 183 -17.64 -6.18 -1.73
C ALA A 183 -16.38 -6.16 -0.85
N LEU A 184 -15.22 -5.93 -1.47
CA LEU A 184 -13.96 -5.68 -0.78
C LEU A 184 -13.79 -4.18 -0.50
N ILE A 185 -12.86 -3.83 0.39
CA ILE A 185 -12.44 -2.44 0.62
C ILE A 185 -10.93 -2.26 0.42
N SER A 186 -10.56 -1.22 -0.32
CA SER A 186 -9.18 -0.80 -0.48
C SER A 186 -9.00 0.63 0.02
N VAL A 187 -7.93 0.86 0.78
CA VAL A 187 -7.61 2.16 1.37
C VAL A 187 -6.22 2.58 0.93
N ASP A 188 -6.13 3.72 0.23
CA ASP A 188 -4.86 4.42 0.09
C ASP A 188 -4.54 5.16 1.40
N ALA A 189 -3.58 4.61 2.13
CA ALA A 189 -3.10 5.11 3.41
C ALA A 189 -1.78 5.89 3.26
N THR A 190 -1.47 6.39 2.05
CA THR A 190 -0.21 7.11 1.77
C THR A 190 0.03 8.26 2.75
N PHE A 191 -1.01 9.01 3.12
CA PHE A 191 -0.92 10.13 4.09
C PHE A 191 -0.77 9.68 5.54
N THR A 192 -1.09 8.42 5.82
CA THR A 192 -1.17 7.87 7.17
C THR A 192 -0.35 6.60 7.34
N PRO A 193 0.95 6.61 7.00
CA PRO A 193 1.78 5.41 7.12
C PRO A 193 1.97 4.98 8.59
N PRO A 194 2.24 3.70 8.87
CA PRO A 194 2.58 3.26 10.22
C PRO A 194 3.80 4.01 10.79
N PRO A 195 3.80 4.34 12.09
CA PRO A 195 2.80 3.97 13.09
C PRO A 195 1.68 5.01 13.28
N PHE A 196 1.48 5.96 12.37
CA PHE A 196 0.52 7.04 12.56
C PHE A 196 -0.93 6.54 12.66
N PHE A 197 -1.37 5.75 11.68
CA PHE A 197 -2.64 5.05 11.67
C PHE A 197 -2.46 3.76 10.88
N ARG A 198 -3.15 2.68 11.26
CA ARG A 198 -3.07 1.38 10.58
C ARG A 198 -4.45 0.99 10.10
N ALA A 199 -4.73 1.25 8.83
CA ALA A 199 -6.03 0.98 8.24
C ALA A 199 -6.39 -0.52 8.32
N SER A 200 -5.39 -1.40 8.33
CA SER A 200 -5.56 -2.85 8.51
C SER A 200 -6.28 -3.25 9.80
N GLN A 201 -6.22 -2.42 10.84
CA GLN A 201 -6.88 -2.68 12.14
C GLN A 201 -8.38 -2.36 12.12
N HIS A 202 -8.89 -1.84 11.01
CA HIS A 202 -10.26 -1.36 10.85
C HIS A 202 -11.02 -2.13 9.75
N GLY A 203 -10.71 -3.41 9.56
CA GLY A 203 -11.45 -4.29 8.64
C GLY A 203 -11.11 -4.14 7.15
N VAL A 204 -9.98 -3.49 6.82
CA VAL A 204 -9.60 -3.24 5.44
C VAL A 204 -8.99 -4.47 4.78
N ASP A 205 -9.40 -4.78 3.54
CA ASP A 205 -8.86 -5.90 2.76
C ASP A 205 -7.49 -5.54 2.12
N PHE A 206 -7.35 -4.31 1.61
CA PHE A 206 -6.11 -3.82 0.99
C PHE A 206 -5.68 -2.47 1.54
N VAL A 207 -4.53 -2.42 2.19
CA VAL A 207 -3.84 -1.17 2.52
C VAL A 207 -2.82 -0.86 1.43
N ILE A 208 -2.91 0.34 0.85
CA ILE A 208 -2.08 0.76 -0.28
C ILE A 208 -1.26 1.97 0.14
N HIS A 209 0.03 1.98 -0.22
CA HIS A 209 0.86 3.18 -0.09
C HIS A 209 1.65 3.47 -1.35
N SER A 210 1.77 4.76 -1.67
CA SER A 210 2.88 5.28 -2.45
C SER A 210 4.13 5.37 -1.58
N LEU A 211 5.05 4.42 -1.76
CA LEU A 211 6.33 4.39 -1.04
C LEU A 211 7.21 5.59 -1.36
N THR A 212 6.95 6.24 -2.49
CA THR A 212 7.57 7.51 -2.93
C THR A 212 7.47 8.63 -1.89
N LYS A 213 6.45 8.59 -1.03
CA LYS A 213 6.13 9.65 -0.06
C LYS A 213 6.81 9.40 1.27
N TYR A 214 6.06 9.35 2.37
CA TYR A 214 6.59 9.33 3.72
C TYR A 214 7.45 8.11 4.03
N ILE A 215 7.08 6.92 3.54
CA ILE A 215 7.80 5.67 3.84
C ILE A 215 9.25 5.74 3.37
N ASN A 216 9.50 6.13 2.11
CA ASN A 216 10.86 6.48 1.68
C ASN A 216 11.34 7.75 2.40
N GLY A 217 10.64 8.87 2.20
CA GLY A 217 10.85 10.12 2.91
C GLY A 217 12.05 10.97 2.46
N HIS A 218 12.76 10.57 1.41
CA HIS A 218 13.99 11.23 0.95
C HIS A 218 13.91 11.78 -0.49
N GLY A 219 12.77 11.59 -1.18
CA GLY A 219 12.54 12.18 -2.51
C GLY A 219 13.37 11.58 -3.65
N ASP A 220 13.96 10.40 -3.43
CA ASP A 220 14.98 9.79 -4.30
C ASP A 220 14.63 8.38 -4.79
N ALA A 221 13.47 7.82 -4.36
CA ALA A 221 13.01 6.48 -4.72
C ALA A 221 11.51 6.48 -5.00
N MET A 222 11.09 5.76 -6.04
CA MET A 222 9.69 5.48 -6.32
C MET A 222 9.36 4.02 -6.02
N GLY A 223 8.16 3.80 -5.50
CA GLY A 223 7.61 2.49 -5.24
C GLY A 223 6.14 2.57 -4.82
N GLY A 224 5.47 1.43 -4.84
CA GLY A 224 4.14 1.24 -4.28
C GLY A 224 4.08 -0.09 -3.53
N VAL A 225 3.11 -0.24 -2.64
CA VAL A 225 2.84 -1.50 -1.95
C VAL A 225 1.34 -1.71 -1.82
N VAL A 226 0.91 -2.97 -1.88
CA VAL A 226 -0.37 -3.44 -1.36
C VAL A 226 -0.10 -4.40 -0.22
N ILE A 227 -0.78 -4.23 0.90
CA ILE A 227 -0.62 -4.99 2.15
C ILE A 227 -1.99 -5.56 2.54
N GLY A 228 -2.04 -6.82 2.97
CA GLY A 228 -3.30 -7.49 3.30
C GLY A 228 -3.10 -8.93 3.81
N SER A 229 -4.16 -9.74 3.72
CA SER A 229 -4.10 -11.17 4.03
C SER A 229 -3.34 -11.94 2.95
N ASN A 230 -2.72 -13.06 3.33
CA ASN A 230 -1.94 -13.86 2.40
C ASN A 230 -2.74 -14.32 1.15
N PRO A 231 -4.00 -14.80 1.26
CA PRO A 231 -4.77 -15.21 0.07
C PRO A 231 -5.00 -14.07 -0.92
N LEU A 232 -5.30 -12.87 -0.43
CA LEU A 232 -5.54 -11.69 -1.26
C LEU A 232 -4.26 -11.21 -1.94
N ILE A 233 -3.16 -11.13 -1.19
CA ILE A 233 -1.86 -10.72 -1.72
C ILE A 233 -1.30 -11.75 -2.71
N ASN A 234 -1.47 -13.04 -2.45
CA ASN A 234 -1.04 -14.08 -3.40
C ASN A 234 -1.79 -13.96 -4.73
N LYS A 235 -3.09 -13.61 -4.73
CA LYS A 235 -3.81 -13.35 -5.97
C LYS A 235 -3.21 -12.18 -6.76
N ILE A 236 -2.86 -11.09 -6.08
CA ILE A 236 -2.18 -9.95 -6.72
C ILE A 236 -0.80 -10.35 -7.27
N LYS A 237 -0.03 -11.16 -6.53
CA LYS A 237 1.27 -11.65 -6.98
C LYS A 237 1.15 -12.51 -8.24
N ASN A 238 0.17 -13.42 -8.30
CA ASN A 238 -0.04 -14.29 -9.46
C ASN A 238 -0.57 -13.52 -10.68
N ASP A 239 -1.49 -12.58 -10.49
CA ASP A 239 -2.09 -11.86 -11.60
C ASP A 239 -1.25 -10.62 -11.97
N ALA A 240 -1.13 -9.65 -11.06
CA ALA A 240 -0.67 -8.31 -11.39
C ALA A 240 0.86 -8.19 -11.40
N LEU A 241 1.57 -8.76 -10.41
CA LEU A 241 3.03 -8.62 -10.33
C LEU A 241 3.72 -9.23 -11.55
N VAL A 242 3.25 -10.39 -11.98
CA VAL A 242 3.80 -11.13 -13.11
C VAL A 242 3.39 -10.48 -14.44
N ASP A 243 2.10 -10.15 -14.62
CA ASP A 243 1.57 -9.80 -15.95
C ASP A 243 1.34 -8.31 -16.22
N LEU A 244 1.23 -7.43 -15.19
CA LEU A 244 1.27 -5.97 -15.43
C LEU A 244 2.69 -5.46 -15.70
N GLY A 245 3.73 -6.22 -15.31
CA GLY A 245 5.13 -5.87 -15.52
C GLY A 245 5.62 -4.64 -14.75
N ALA A 246 4.85 -4.16 -13.77
CA ALA A 246 5.17 -2.96 -12.98
C ALA A 246 6.14 -3.25 -11.81
N THR A 247 7.19 -4.02 -12.07
CA THR A 247 8.16 -4.49 -11.07
C THR A 247 9.02 -3.34 -10.55
N ILE A 248 9.18 -3.23 -9.23
CA ILE A 248 10.14 -2.29 -8.62
C ILE A 248 11.59 -2.75 -8.81
N SER A 249 12.50 -1.82 -9.08
CA SER A 249 13.94 -2.09 -9.11
C SER A 249 14.46 -2.53 -7.73
N PRO A 250 15.39 -3.51 -7.65
CA PRO A 250 16.06 -3.88 -6.40
C PRO A 250 16.71 -2.67 -5.70
N PHE A 251 17.22 -1.71 -6.47
CA PHE A 251 17.82 -0.49 -5.94
C PHE A 251 16.81 0.40 -5.23
N ASN A 252 15.64 0.63 -5.84
CA ASN A 252 14.57 1.40 -5.20
C ASN A 252 14.06 0.68 -3.94
N ALA A 253 13.89 -0.64 -4.01
CA ALA A 253 13.47 -1.42 -2.85
C ALA A 253 14.46 -1.26 -1.68
N TRP A 254 15.77 -1.31 -1.98
CA TRP A 254 16.83 -1.07 -0.99
C TRP A 254 16.80 0.35 -0.41
N MET A 255 16.66 1.38 -1.25
CA MET A 255 16.58 2.78 -0.78
C MET A 255 15.36 3.00 0.12
N ILE A 256 14.19 2.45 -0.23
CA ILE A 256 12.98 2.56 0.58
C ILE A 256 13.13 1.82 1.92
N MET A 257 13.75 0.64 1.92
CA MET A 257 14.09 -0.05 3.17
C MET A 257 15.00 0.80 4.07
N ARG A 258 15.97 1.51 3.50
CA ARG A 258 16.81 2.47 4.24
C ARG A 258 15.99 3.63 4.79
N GLY A 259 15.14 4.24 3.96
CA GLY A 259 14.32 5.41 4.33
C GLY A 259 13.28 5.12 5.42
N SER A 260 12.67 3.93 5.39
CA SER A 260 11.64 3.51 6.33
C SER A 260 12.14 3.34 7.77
N VAL A 261 13.44 3.17 7.99
CA VAL A 261 14.03 3.05 9.34
C VAL A 261 13.80 4.31 10.18
N THR A 262 13.85 5.48 9.56
CA THR A 262 13.69 6.78 10.25
C THR A 262 12.25 7.28 10.22
N LEU A 263 11.31 6.52 9.66
CA LEU A 263 9.92 6.93 9.48
C LEU A 263 9.26 7.43 10.77
N PRO A 264 9.33 6.72 11.93
CA PRO A 264 8.68 7.20 13.15
C PRO A 264 9.23 8.54 13.65
N LEU A 265 10.55 8.76 13.51
CA LEU A 265 11.19 10.01 13.92
C LEU A 265 10.83 11.16 12.98
N ARG A 266 10.85 10.91 11.66
CA ARG A 266 10.47 11.89 10.64
C ARG A 266 9.01 12.29 10.80
N LEU A 267 8.09 11.34 10.95
CA LEU A 267 6.65 11.62 11.15
C LEU A 267 6.40 12.48 12.38
N LYS A 268 7.02 12.14 13.52
CA LYS A 268 6.89 12.96 14.75
C LYS A 268 7.29 14.41 14.52
N GLN A 269 8.41 14.63 13.82
CA GLN A 269 8.86 15.99 13.52
C GLN A 269 7.94 16.68 12.50
N LEU A 270 7.50 15.97 11.47
CA LEU A 270 6.60 16.50 10.44
C LEU A 270 5.29 16.99 11.06
N LEU A 271 4.65 16.16 11.89
CA LEU A 271 3.39 16.51 12.56
C LEU A 271 3.57 17.71 13.51
N ASN A 272 4.59 17.71 14.36
CA ASN A 272 4.87 18.82 15.27
C ASN A 272 5.18 20.14 14.54
N THR A 273 5.84 20.09 13.38
CA THR A 273 6.07 21.29 12.55
C THR A 273 4.79 21.73 11.85
N ALA A 274 4.03 20.80 11.29
CA ALA A 274 2.80 21.07 10.55
C ALA A 274 1.73 21.68 11.45
N GLU A 275 1.56 21.15 12.67
CA GLU A 275 0.61 21.69 13.67
C GLU A 275 0.91 23.16 14.02
N LYS A 276 2.18 23.48 14.25
CA LYS A 276 2.60 24.86 14.54
C LYS A 276 2.37 25.79 13.36
N LEU A 277 2.61 25.30 12.14
CA LEU A 277 2.35 26.07 10.93
C LEU A 277 0.84 26.28 10.73
N ALA A 278 0.02 25.25 10.94
CA ALA A 278 -1.43 25.34 10.87
C ALA A 278 -1.97 26.37 11.87
N GLN A 279 -1.53 26.31 13.13
CA GLN A 279 -1.90 27.29 14.17
C GLN A 279 -1.46 28.72 13.81
N PHE A 280 -0.26 28.87 13.26
CA PHE A 280 0.22 30.18 12.80
C PHE A 280 -0.65 30.73 11.68
N LEU A 281 -0.97 29.91 10.67
CA LEU A 281 -1.82 30.31 9.54
C LEU A 281 -3.26 30.60 9.96
N ASP A 282 -3.82 29.81 10.88
CA ASP A 282 -5.19 29.98 11.39
C ASP A 282 -5.35 31.27 12.21
N SER A 283 -4.26 31.76 12.80
CA SER A 283 -4.24 33.04 13.54
C SER A 283 -4.08 34.28 12.66
N ASP A 284 -3.87 34.14 11.35
CA ASP A 284 -3.63 35.25 10.43
C ASP A 284 -4.94 35.67 9.73
N ASP A 285 -5.44 36.87 10.02
CA ASP A 285 -6.68 37.42 9.47
C ASP A 285 -6.73 37.48 7.92
N ARG A 286 -5.59 37.33 7.24
CA ARG A 286 -5.53 37.27 5.76
C ARG A 286 -5.88 35.89 5.21
N ILE A 287 -5.90 34.86 6.05
CA ILE A 287 -6.18 33.47 5.67
C ILE A 287 -7.66 33.17 5.91
N ALA A 288 -8.36 32.74 4.86
CA ALA A 288 -9.81 32.52 4.93
C ALA A 288 -10.19 31.28 5.76
N TYR A 289 -9.38 30.21 5.69
CA TYR A 289 -9.55 28.98 6.46
C TYR A 289 -8.28 28.12 6.39
N VAL A 290 -8.11 27.25 7.38
CA VAL A 290 -7.08 26.20 7.42
C VAL A 290 -7.76 24.84 7.59
N TYR A 291 -7.37 23.86 6.79
CA TYR A 291 -7.72 22.46 6.99
C TYR A 291 -6.45 21.71 7.44
N TYR A 292 -6.50 21.14 8.64
CA TYR A 292 -5.40 20.40 9.27
C TYR A 292 -5.93 19.26 10.15
#